data_AF-A0A0D2B6S4-F1
#
_entry.id   AF-A0A0D2B6S4-F1
#
_cell.length_a   1.000
_cell.length_b   1.000
_cell.length_c   1.000
_cell.angle_alpha   90.00
_cell.angle_beta   90.00
_cell.angle_gamma   90.00
#
_symmetry.space_group_name_H-M   'P 1'
#
loop_
_entity.id
_entity.type
_entity.pdbx_description
1 polymer ?
#
loop_
_entity_poly.entity_id
_entity_poly.type
_entity_poly.pdbx_seq_one_letter_code
_entity_poly.pdbx_strand_id
1 'polypeptide(L)'
;MMLIHNTSLAEEVYALNAIYGEGRIAVTFSDAHHTTVAVRLPGLDYSFLLRVLDDYPRSCPQVLGVDNLVESTKPEVQQNAVYLGACVQAVHYPESVCLYDAIEEFETVHKALQAHVPPSEDTEKESQLQSARRAVILKDLATRARAKVDVRAQQSVIADSPFDVVDCVVCMDPFFRVDVVSLKCRHSFCLGCLHEGLQNMFKTRIEFKCCGHSVPLRAIRERGGLDADFLDILVVWLQEVHTANPVYCPWEDCLAYIPASMVRQDYAKCLLCKKRVCMGCRGKEHGGLCKRDKALQALIEKEKWKFCPACGHLVQRREGCNHMTCICSADFCYRCGKMWSRRSPACDCGLFQHLN
;
A
#
# COMPACT_ATOMS: atom_id res chain seq x y z
N MET A 1 1.24 -0.38 -49.55
CA MET A 1 1.27 -1.48 -48.57
C MET A 1 2.70 -1.56 -48.05
N MET A 2 2.93 -1.39 -46.75
CA MET A 2 4.28 -1.52 -46.16
C MET A 2 4.77 -2.96 -46.36
N LEU A 3 6.04 -3.13 -46.71
CA LEU A 3 6.66 -4.44 -46.92
C LEU A 3 6.97 -5.07 -45.57
N ILE A 4 6.49 -6.29 -45.33
CA ILE A 4 6.90 -7.11 -44.19
C ILE A 4 8.16 -7.87 -44.61
N HIS A 5 9.27 -7.68 -43.91
CA HIS A 5 10.54 -8.33 -44.23
C HIS A 5 10.54 -9.83 -43.89
N ASN A 6 9.96 -10.18 -42.74
CA ASN A 6 9.81 -11.56 -42.30
C ASN A 6 8.72 -12.29 -43.10
N THR A 7 9.09 -13.36 -43.82
CA THR A 7 8.18 -14.10 -44.70
C THR A 7 7.09 -14.84 -43.92
N SER A 8 7.43 -15.45 -42.78
CA SER A 8 6.47 -16.18 -41.94
C SER A 8 5.38 -15.25 -41.39
N LEU A 9 5.76 -14.06 -40.95
CA LEU A 9 4.83 -13.02 -40.51
C LEU A 9 3.98 -12.51 -41.68
N ALA A 10 4.56 -12.33 -42.87
CA ALA A 10 3.82 -11.87 -44.04
C ALA A 10 2.70 -12.84 -44.45
N GLU A 11 3.02 -14.14 -44.49
CA GLU A 11 2.05 -15.20 -44.78
C GLU A 11 0.98 -15.30 -43.70
N GLU A 12 1.36 -15.21 -42.43
CA GLU A 12 0.43 -15.28 -41.31
C GLU A 12 -0.52 -14.06 -41.28
N VAL A 13 -0.01 -12.84 -41.49
CA VAL A 13 -0.83 -11.62 -41.59
C VAL A 13 -1.81 -11.71 -42.76
N TYR A 14 -1.39 -12.28 -43.90
CA TYR A 14 -2.27 -12.52 -45.03
C TYR A 14 -3.40 -13.51 -44.66
N ALA A 15 -3.06 -14.64 -44.06
CA ALA A 15 -4.03 -15.64 -43.62
C ALA A 15 -5.01 -15.08 -42.58
N LEU A 16 -4.53 -14.31 -41.60
CA LEU A 16 -5.37 -13.71 -40.56
C LEU A 16 -6.34 -12.66 -41.11
N ASN A 17 -5.90 -11.82 -42.05
CA ASN A 17 -6.80 -10.90 -42.73
C ASN A 17 -7.83 -11.64 -43.62
N ALA A 18 -7.49 -12.81 -44.16
CA ALA A 18 -8.47 -13.64 -44.87
C ALA A 18 -9.52 -14.26 -43.91
N ILE A 19 -9.13 -14.60 -42.67
CA ILE A 19 -10.01 -15.19 -41.65
C ILE A 19 -10.92 -14.14 -41.00
N TYR A 20 -10.33 -13.03 -40.51
CA TYR A 20 -11.04 -12.03 -39.69
C TYR A 20 -11.55 -10.82 -40.50
N GLY A 21 -11.16 -10.70 -41.76
CA GLY A 21 -11.50 -9.62 -42.67
C GLY A 21 -10.33 -8.69 -42.99
N GLU A 22 -10.38 -8.03 -44.15
CA GLU A 22 -9.30 -7.17 -44.61
C GLU A 22 -9.02 -6.00 -43.64
N GLY A 23 -7.73 -5.73 -43.40
CA GLY A 23 -7.27 -4.61 -42.58
C GLY A 23 -7.44 -4.81 -41.07
N ARG A 24 -7.75 -6.02 -40.61
CA ARG A 24 -7.79 -6.37 -39.18
C ARG A 24 -6.42 -6.44 -38.56
N ILE A 25 -5.44 -6.90 -39.32
CA ILE A 25 -4.03 -6.88 -38.94
C ILE A 25 -3.30 -6.00 -39.93
N ALA A 26 -2.89 -4.82 -39.45
CA ALA A 26 -2.25 -3.80 -40.25
C ALA A 26 -0.81 -3.58 -39.79
N VAL A 27 0.12 -3.52 -40.73
CA VAL A 27 1.51 -3.16 -40.44
C VAL A 27 1.59 -1.66 -40.22
N THR A 28 2.07 -1.23 -39.05
CA THR A 28 2.25 0.19 -38.72
C THR A 28 3.69 0.64 -38.86
N PHE A 29 4.64 -0.27 -38.71
CA PHE A 29 6.07 -0.03 -38.88
C PHE A 29 6.77 -1.33 -39.32
N SER A 30 7.80 -1.23 -40.15
CA SER A 30 8.60 -2.38 -40.58
C SER A 30 10.01 -1.91 -40.94
N ASP A 31 11.02 -2.53 -40.34
CA ASP A 31 12.44 -2.39 -40.69
C ASP A 31 13.13 -3.76 -40.75
N ALA A 32 14.45 -3.78 -40.93
CA ALA A 32 15.25 -5.00 -41.02
C ALA A 32 15.42 -5.75 -39.67
N HIS A 33 14.90 -5.21 -38.56
CA HIS A 33 15.04 -5.79 -37.23
C HIS A 33 13.71 -6.25 -36.65
N HIS A 34 12.62 -5.54 -36.95
CA HIS A 34 11.29 -5.87 -36.46
C HIS A 34 10.18 -5.25 -37.31
N THR A 35 9.00 -5.85 -37.20
CA THR A 35 7.75 -5.33 -37.71
C THR A 35 6.80 -5.06 -36.54
N THR A 36 6.17 -3.88 -36.52
CA THR A 36 5.07 -3.57 -35.61
C THR A 36 3.75 -3.76 -36.34
N VAL A 37 2.87 -4.56 -35.75
CA VAL A 37 1.53 -4.84 -36.28
C VAL A 37 0.47 -4.33 -35.31
N ALA A 38 -0.56 -3.70 -35.85
CA ALA A 38 -1.78 -3.35 -35.15
C ALA A 38 -2.83 -4.45 -35.38
N VAL A 39 -3.29 -5.09 -34.29
CA VAL A 39 -4.25 -6.19 -34.31
C VAL A 39 -5.59 -5.70 -33.76
N ARG A 40 -6.61 -5.64 -34.62
CA ARG A 40 -7.99 -5.23 -34.26
C ARG A 40 -8.88 -6.45 -34.10
N LEU A 41 -9.20 -6.80 -32.85
CA LEU A 41 -10.05 -7.96 -32.55
C LEU A 41 -11.54 -7.63 -32.64
N PRO A 42 -12.40 -8.61 -32.95
CA PRO A 42 -13.85 -8.43 -32.94
C PRO A 42 -14.37 -8.02 -31.54
N GLY A 43 -15.29 -7.06 -31.49
CA GLY A 43 -15.91 -6.62 -30.24
C GLY A 43 -15.07 -5.66 -29.38
N LEU A 44 -13.89 -5.24 -29.86
CA LEU A 44 -13.07 -4.20 -29.23
C LEU A 44 -12.95 -2.97 -30.16
N ASP A 45 -13.07 -1.78 -29.58
CA ASP A 45 -13.01 -0.50 -30.30
C ASP A 45 -11.58 0.05 -30.45
N TYR A 46 -10.58 -0.75 -30.11
CA TYR A 46 -9.16 -0.41 -30.15
C TYR A 46 -8.33 -1.55 -30.76
N SER A 47 -7.11 -1.21 -31.19
CA SER A 47 -6.15 -2.16 -31.73
C SER A 47 -5.00 -2.36 -30.74
N PHE A 48 -4.53 -3.60 -30.61
CA PHE A 48 -3.30 -3.92 -29.89
C PHE A 48 -2.08 -3.68 -30.78
N LEU A 49 -0.99 -3.19 -30.21
CA LEU A 49 0.29 -3.05 -30.90
C LEU A 49 1.20 -4.20 -30.50
N LEU A 50 1.67 -4.97 -31.48
CA LEU A 50 2.61 -6.06 -31.28
C LEU A 50 3.90 -5.76 -32.03
N ARG A 51 5.03 -5.93 -31.37
CA ARG A 51 6.36 -5.99 -31.98
C ARG A 51 6.72 -7.43 -32.28
N VAL A 52 7.06 -7.71 -33.53
CA VAL A 52 7.52 -9.01 -34.02
C VAL A 52 8.93 -8.84 -34.53
N LEU A 53 9.91 -9.54 -33.95
CA LEU A 53 11.30 -9.48 -34.41
C LEU A 53 11.45 -10.23 -35.74
N ASP A 54 12.46 -9.84 -36.54
CA ASP A 54 12.68 -10.41 -37.87
C ASP A 54 13.07 -11.91 -37.86
N ASP A 55 13.44 -12.47 -36.69
CA ASP A 55 13.69 -13.90 -36.49
C ASP A 55 12.44 -14.71 -36.12
N TYR A 56 11.25 -14.11 -36.10
CA TYR A 56 9.97 -14.80 -35.94
C TYR A 56 9.81 -15.94 -36.97
N PRO A 57 9.34 -17.14 -36.60
CA PRO A 57 8.71 -17.53 -35.33
C PRO A 57 9.64 -18.01 -34.21
N ARG A 58 10.96 -17.83 -34.30
CA ARG A 58 11.88 -18.22 -33.22
C ARG A 58 11.68 -17.38 -31.98
N SER A 59 11.64 -16.07 -32.15
CA SER A 59 11.34 -15.14 -31.07
C SER A 59 9.83 -14.94 -30.91
N CYS A 60 9.37 -14.92 -29.67
CA CYS A 60 7.98 -14.65 -29.33
C CYS A 60 7.60 -13.19 -29.67
N PRO A 61 6.45 -12.95 -30.32
CA PRO A 61 5.88 -11.61 -30.46
C PRO A 61 5.67 -10.92 -29.10
N GLN A 62 5.79 -9.60 -29.06
CA GLN A 62 5.70 -8.81 -27.84
C GLN A 62 4.59 -7.77 -27.94
N VAL A 63 3.61 -7.83 -27.04
CA VAL A 63 2.57 -6.80 -26.94
C VAL A 63 3.18 -5.54 -26.34
N LEU A 64 3.08 -4.42 -27.05
CA LEU A 64 3.56 -3.10 -26.60
C LEU A 64 2.47 -2.31 -25.86
N GLY A 65 1.20 -2.61 -26.13
CA GLY A 65 0.06 -1.88 -25.59
C GLY A 65 -1.06 -1.77 -26.62
N VAL A 66 -1.71 -0.61 -26.68
CA VAL A 66 -2.78 -0.30 -27.62
C VAL A 66 -2.48 0.95 -28.42
N ASP A 67 -2.98 1.02 -29.65
CA ASP A 67 -2.69 2.08 -30.63
C ASP A 67 -3.44 3.40 -30.33
N ASN A 68 -4.43 3.37 -29.43
CA ASN A 68 -5.25 4.53 -29.10
C ASN A 68 -4.84 5.13 -27.74
N LEU A 69 -4.33 6.38 -27.76
CA LEU A 69 -3.88 7.09 -26.56
C LEU A 69 -4.97 7.22 -25.50
N VAL A 70 -6.21 7.51 -25.88
CA VAL A 70 -7.32 7.68 -24.92
C VAL A 70 -7.67 6.34 -24.29
N GLU A 71 -7.83 5.30 -25.11
CA GLU A 71 -8.13 3.95 -24.64
C GLU A 71 -7.01 3.38 -23.77
N SER A 72 -5.75 3.69 -24.08
CA SER A 72 -4.58 3.24 -23.30
C SER A 72 -4.57 3.73 -21.85
N THR A 73 -5.34 4.77 -21.51
CA THR A 73 -5.48 5.26 -20.13
C THR A 73 -6.47 4.46 -19.29
N LYS A 74 -7.33 3.66 -19.93
CA LYS A 74 -8.37 2.88 -19.24
C LYS A 74 -7.74 1.62 -18.62
N PRO A 75 -7.93 1.36 -17.32
CA PRO A 75 -7.36 0.19 -16.66
C PRO A 75 -7.78 -1.14 -17.29
N GLU A 76 -9.03 -1.25 -17.75
CA GLU A 76 -9.56 -2.44 -18.42
C GLU A 76 -8.86 -2.74 -19.75
N VAL A 77 -8.48 -1.69 -20.50
CA VAL A 77 -7.78 -1.82 -21.78
C VAL A 77 -6.32 -2.22 -21.56
N GLN A 78 -5.66 -1.60 -20.58
CA GLN A 78 -4.32 -2.00 -20.16
C GLN A 78 -4.30 -3.47 -19.72
N GLN A 79 -5.33 -3.88 -18.97
CA GLN A 79 -5.47 -5.27 -18.54
C GLN A 79 -5.70 -6.23 -19.71
N ASN A 80 -6.48 -5.84 -20.73
CA ASN A 80 -6.65 -6.64 -21.93
C ASN A 80 -5.34 -6.80 -22.73
N ALA A 81 -4.51 -5.75 -22.79
CA ALA A 81 -3.18 -5.88 -23.39
C ALA A 81 -2.29 -6.87 -22.62
N VAL A 82 -2.43 -6.93 -21.29
CA VAL A 82 -1.76 -7.93 -20.45
C VAL A 82 -2.24 -9.34 -20.79
N TYR A 83 -3.55 -9.56 -20.90
CA TYR A 83 -4.09 -10.88 -21.26
C TYR A 83 -3.63 -11.32 -22.65
N LEU A 84 -3.62 -10.43 -23.64
CA LEU A 84 -3.13 -10.79 -24.96
C LEU A 84 -1.65 -11.17 -24.92
N GLY A 85 -0.82 -10.40 -24.19
CA GLY A 85 0.60 -10.73 -24.01
C GLY A 85 0.82 -12.09 -23.34
N ALA A 86 0.02 -12.38 -22.31
CA ALA A 86 0.01 -13.67 -21.64
C ALA A 86 -0.41 -14.82 -22.55
N CYS A 87 -1.44 -14.62 -23.39
CA CYS A 87 -1.89 -15.59 -24.38
C CYS A 87 -0.79 -15.88 -25.41
N VAL A 88 -0.17 -14.84 -25.98
CA VAL A 88 0.95 -14.97 -26.92
C VAL A 88 2.08 -15.81 -26.32
N GLN A 89 2.52 -15.50 -25.10
CA GLN A 89 3.54 -16.28 -24.37
C GLN A 89 3.10 -17.74 -24.13
N ALA A 90 1.83 -17.96 -23.80
CA ALA A 90 1.30 -19.28 -23.50
C ALA A 90 1.09 -20.16 -24.73
N VAL A 91 0.91 -19.60 -25.93
CA VAL A 91 0.74 -20.35 -27.19
C VAL A 91 2.01 -20.47 -28.02
N HIS A 92 2.94 -19.51 -27.91
CA HIS A 92 4.18 -19.51 -28.69
C HIS A 92 5.00 -20.79 -28.48
N TYR A 93 5.56 -21.31 -29.58
CA TYR A 93 6.59 -22.33 -29.62
C TYR A 93 7.62 -21.92 -30.68
N PRO A 94 8.93 -22.08 -30.41
CA PRO A 94 9.96 -21.81 -31.41
C PRO A 94 9.68 -22.58 -32.71
N GLU A 95 9.95 -21.93 -33.85
CA GLU A 95 9.75 -22.49 -35.21
C GLU A 95 8.28 -22.64 -35.64
N SER A 96 7.29 -22.18 -34.86
CA SER A 96 5.86 -22.20 -35.23
C SER A 96 5.21 -20.82 -35.11
N VAL A 97 4.50 -20.41 -36.15
CA VAL A 97 3.69 -19.17 -36.11
C VAL A 97 2.54 -19.31 -35.11
N CYS A 98 2.19 -18.24 -34.39
CA CYS A 98 1.32 -18.33 -33.21
C CYS A 98 0.28 -17.20 -33.05
N LEU A 99 0.18 -16.25 -33.99
CA LEU A 99 -0.75 -15.12 -33.84
C LEU A 99 -2.21 -15.57 -33.93
N TYR A 100 -2.54 -16.57 -34.77
CA TYR A 100 -3.89 -17.14 -34.81
C TYR A 100 -4.29 -17.75 -33.46
N ASP A 101 -3.45 -18.65 -32.94
CA ASP A 101 -3.69 -19.32 -31.65
C ASP A 101 -3.77 -18.31 -30.50
N ALA A 102 -2.95 -17.25 -30.54
CA ALA A 102 -2.97 -16.20 -29.53
C ALA A 102 -4.27 -15.40 -29.53
N ILE A 103 -4.84 -15.15 -30.71
CA ILE A 103 -6.12 -14.44 -30.87
C ILE A 103 -7.26 -15.30 -30.34
N GLU A 104 -7.33 -16.58 -30.72
CA GLU A 104 -8.37 -17.50 -30.25
C GLU A 104 -8.32 -17.74 -28.73
N GLU A 105 -7.11 -17.90 -28.19
CA GLU A 105 -6.88 -18.01 -26.74
C GLU A 105 -7.34 -16.73 -26.03
N PHE A 106 -6.97 -15.55 -26.55
CA PHE A 106 -7.40 -14.28 -25.97
C PHE A 106 -8.91 -14.11 -26.00
N GLU A 107 -9.59 -14.48 -27.10
CA GLU A 107 -11.05 -14.43 -27.16
C GLU A 107 -11.70 -15.31 -26.10
N THR A 108 -11.14 -16.50 -25.88
CA THR A 108 -11.62 -17.44 -24.85
C THR A 108 -11.44 -16.84 -23.45
N VAL A 109 -10.27 -16.28 -23.17
CA VAL A 109 -9.96 -15.59 -21.90
C VAL A 109 -10.88 -14.38 -21.69
N HIS A 110 -11.05 -13.55 -22.71
CA HIS A 110 -11.89 -12.35 -22.66
C HIS A 110 -13.36 -12.71 -22.38
N LYS A 111 -13.90 -13.75 -23.05
CA LYS A 111 -15.24 -14.27 -22.79
C LYS A 111 -15.38 -14.81 -21.36
N ALA A 112 -14.39 -15.56 -20.86
CA ALA A 112 -14.39 -16.08 -19.50
C ALA A 112 -14.36 -14.96 -18.42
N LEU A 113 -13.66 -13.86 -18.69
CA LEU A 113 -13.60 -12.70 -17.82
C LEU A 113 -14.89 -11.87 -17.84
N GLN A 114 -15.58 -11.82 -18.97
CA GLN A 114 -16.84 -11.12 -19.14
C GLN A 114 -18.07 -11.94 -18.72
N ALA A 115 -17.92 -13.24 -18.48
CA ALA A 115 -19.02 -14.12 -18.10
C ALA A 115 -19.76 -13.59 -16.86
N HIS A 116 -21.01 -13.16 -17.06
CA HIS A 116 -21.83 -12.48 -16.07
C HIS A 116 -21.79 -13.18 -14.72
N VAL A 117 -21.35 -12.45 -13.70
CA VAL A 117 -21.66 -12.77 -12.32
C VAL A 117 -23.14 -12.39 -12.13
N PRO A 118 -24.01 -13.29 -11.64
CA PRO A 118 -25.37 -12.92 -11.33
C PRO A 118 -25.32 -11.73 -10.34
N PRO A 119 -26.11 -10.67 -10.57
CA PRO A 119 -26.02 -9.46 -9.76
C PRO A 119 -26.22 -9.81 -8.28
N SER A 120 -25.18 -9.67 -7.48
CA SER A 120 -25.26 -9.71 -6.02
C SER A 120 -25.35 -8.29 -5.50
N GLU A 121 -26.15 -8.05 -4.46
CA GLU A 121 -26.27 -6.73 -3.82
C GLU A 121 -24.94 -6.21 -3.24
N ASP A 122 -23.94 -7.09 -3.04
CA ASP A 122 -22.60 -6.77 -2.54
C ASP A 122 -21.57 -6.58 -3.67
N THR A 123 -21.32 -5.33 -4.06
CA THR A 123 -20.32 -4.94 -5.07
C THR A 123 -18.88 -5.37 -4.72
N GLU A 124 -18.53 -5.45 -3.43
CA GLU A 124 -17.22 -5.91 -2.97
C GLU A 124 -16.97 -7.40 -3.27
N LYS A 125 -18.00 -8.24 -3.09
CA LYS A 125 -17.89 -9.69 -3.35
C LYS A 125 -17.73 -9.98 -4.84
N GLU A 126 -18.41 -9.20 -5.69
CA GLU A 126 -18.26 -9.30 -7.13
C GLU A 126 -16.83 -8.95 -7.59
N SER A 127 -16.26 -7.86 -7.07
CA SER A 127 -14.88 -7.44 -7.36
C SER A 127 -13.84 -8.49 -6.91
N GLN A 128 -14.03 -9.09 -5.73
CA GLN A 128 -13.16 -10.16 -5.25
C GLN A 128 -13.24 -11.41 -6.13
N LEU A 129 -14.45 -11.82 -6.55
CA LEU A 129 -14.65 -12.97 -7.42
C LEU A 129 -14.01 -12.75 -8.80
N GLN A 130 -14.18 -11.56 -9.39
CA GLN A 130 -13.52 -11.22 -10.64
C GLN A 130 -11.99 -11.26 -10.49
N SER A 131 -11.44 -10.70 -9.41
CA SER A 131 -10.00 -10.72 -9.13
C SER A 131 -9.47 -12.15 -8.98
N ALA A 132 -10.22 -13.03 -8.31
CA ALA A 132 -9.85 -14.45 -8.17
C ALA A 132 -9.85 -15.18 -9.52
N ARG A 133 -10.87 -14.97 -10.36
CA ARG A 133 -10.92 -15.55 -11.72
C ARG A 133 -9.72 -15.11 -12.57
N ARG A 134 -9.39 -13.83 -12.52
CA ARG A 134 -8.21 -13.26 -13.22
C ARG A 134 -6.92 -13.95 -12.80
N ALA A 135 -6.70 -14.09 -11.49
CA ALA A 135 -5.51 -14.74 -10.95
C ALA A 135 -5.39 -16.20 -11.40
N VAL A 136 -6.50 -16.94 -11.48
CA VAL A 136 -6.50 -18.33 -11.96
C VAL A 136 -6.11 -18.42 -13.44
N ILE A 137 -6.70 -17.58 -14.30
CA ILE A 137 -6.40 -17.58 -15.74
C ILE A 137 -4.93 -17.23 -16.00
N LEU A 138 -4.43 -16.16 -15.37
CA LEU A 138 -3.04 -15.74 -15.56
C LEU A 138 -2.04 -16.78 -15.04
N LYS A 139 -2.37 -17.48 -13.95
CA LYS A 139 -1.55 -18.57 -13.43
C LYS A 139 -1.49 -19.75 -14.41
N ASP A 140 -2.60 -20.13 -15.02
CA ASP A 140 -2.62 -21.18 -16.06
C ASP A 140 -1.75 -20.80 -17.26
N LEU A 141 -1.96 -19.60 -17.80
CA LEU A 141 -1.18 -19.06 -18.92
C LEU A 141 0.32 -19.01 -18.60
N ALA A 142 0.69 -18.54 -17.41
CA ALA A 142 2.08 -18.49 -16.96
C ALA A 142 2.69 -19.90 -16.83
N THR A 143 1.91 -20.87 -16.36
CA THR A 143 2.35 -22.27 -16.24
C THR A 143 2.63 -22.88 -17.61
N ARG A 144 1.72 -22.68 -18.57
CA ARG A 144 1.89 -23.12 -19.96
C ARG A 144 3.07 -22.45 -20.63
N ALA A 145 3.22 -21.14 -20.48
CA ALA A 145 4.36 -20.40 -21.01
C ALA A 145 5.69 -20.92 -20.42
N ARG A 146 5.74 -21.13 -19.09
CA ARG A 146 6.95 -21.62 -18.42
C ARG A 146 7.37 -23.02 -18.87
N ALA A 147 6.41 -23.91 -19.13
CA ALA A 147 6.69 -25.27 -19.58
C ALA A 147 7.44 -25.33 -20.93
N LYS A 148 7.40 -24.26 -21.72
CA LYS A 148 8.01 -24.17 -23.05
C LYS A 148 9.35 -23.44 -23.06
N VAL A 149 9.70 -22.77 -21.96
CA VAL A 149 10.99 -22.09 -21.85
C VAL A 149 12.06 -23.16 -21.71
N ASP A 150 12.77 -23.40 -22.82
CA ASP A 150 13.90 -24.31 -22.86
C ASP A 150 15.02 -23.75 -21.95
N VAL A 151 15.50 -24.55 -21.01
CA VAL A 151 16.49 -24.15 -19.97
C VAL A 151 17.80 -23.61 -20.58
N ARG A 152 18.01 -23.82 -21.89
CA ARG A 152 19.21 -23.41 -22.63
C ARG A 152 19.14 -22.06 -23.35
N ALA A 153 17.96 -21.43 -23.49
CA ALA A 153 17.79 -20.21 -24.30
C ALA A 153 17.99 -18.88 -23.53
N GLN A 154 18.74 -18.89 -22.42
CA GLN A 154 18.96 -17.70 -21.57
C GLN A 154 20.11 -16.78 -22.03
N GLN A 155 20.31 -16.65 -23.34
CA GLN A 155 21.21 -15.65 -23.94
C GLN A 155 20.44 -15.09 -25.16
N SER A 156 19.98 -13.83 -25.21
CA SER A 156 20.57 -12.62 -24.66
C SER A 156 19.71 -11.37 -24.99
N VAL A 157 20.02 -10.28 -24.27
CA VAL A 157 19.83 -8.84 -24.58
C VAL A 157 18.43 -8.21 -24.42
N ILE A 158 18.22 -7.60 -23.24
CA ILE A 158 17.38 -6.41 -22.91
C ILE A 158 15.90 -6.51 -23.36
N ALA A 159 14.93 -6.76 -22.48
CA ALA A 159 14.51 -5.89 -21.38
C ALA A 159 13.63 -6.67 -20.38
N ASP A 160 13.51 -6.17 -19.15
CA ASP A 160 12.52 -6.60 -18.16
C ASP A 160 11.09 -6.45 -18.70
N SER A 161 10.64 -7.38 -19.54
CA SER A 161 9.28 -7.35 -20.05
C SER A 161 8.31 -7.58 -18.88
N PRO A 162 7.20 -6.83 -18.79
CA PRO A 162 6.15 -7.12 -17.83
C PRO A 162 5.53 -8.51 -18.04
N PHE A 163 5.73 -9.11 -19.22
CA PHE A 163 5.18 -10.41 -19.63
C PHE A 163 6.18 -11.57 -19.53
N ASP A 164 7.39 -11.33 -19.02
CA ASP A 164 8.28 -12.45 -18.73
C ASP A 164 7.70 -13.28 -17.58
N VAL A 165 7.85 -14.60 -17.69
CA VAL A 165 7.45 -15.52 -16.63
C VAL A 165 8.56 -15.65 -15.60
N VAL A 166 8.22 -15.40 -14.35
CA VAL A 166 9.11 -15.48 -13.19
C VAL A 166 8.48 -16.33 -12.10
N ASP A 167 9.30 -16.95 -11.26
CA ASP A 167 8.80 -17.81 -10.18
C ASP A 167 8.66 -17.04 -8.88
N CYS A 168 7.59 -17.33 -8.13
CA CYS A 168 7.50 -16.84 -6.76
C CYS A 168 8.49 -17.57 -5.87
N VAL A 169 9.32 -16.85 -5.12
CA VAL A 169 10.34 -17.47 -4.24
C VAL A 169 9.77 -18.23 -3.05
N VAL A 170 8.48 -18.10 -2.77
CA VAL A 170 7.81 -18.75 -1.63
C VAL A 170 7.08 -20.01 -2.09
N CYS A 171 6.15 -19.91 -3.05
CA CYS A 171 5.38 -21.06 -3.52
C CYS A 171 6.01 -21.79 -4.72
N MET A 172 7.06 -21.24 -5.34
CA MET A 172 7.73 -21.77 -6.54
C MET A 172 6.85 -21.87 -7.80
N ASP A 173 5.63 -21.33 -7.76
CA ASP A 173 4.76 -21.28 -8.92
C ASP A 173 5.19 -20.18 -9.92
N PRO A 174 4.97 -20.38 -11.23
CA PRO A 174 5.23 -19.40 -12.25
C PRO A 174 4.14 -18.32 -12.32
N PHE A 175 4.54 -17.08 -12.55
CA PHE A 175 3.67 -15.92 -12.73
C PHE A 175 4.24 -14.98 -13.79
N PHE A 176 3.39 -14.19 -14.43
CA PHE A 176 3.88 -13.06 -15.23
C PHE A 176 4.45 -11.98 -14.31
N ARG A 177 5.52 -11.30 -14.75
CA ARG A 177 6.20 -10.27 -13.95
C ARG A 177 5.27 -9.14 -13.50
N VAL A 178 4.24 -8.84 -14.28
CA VAL A 178 3.20 -7.85 -13.93
C VAL A 178 2.38 -8.24 -12.70
N ASP A 179 2.18 -9.53 -12.44
CA ASP A 179 1.35 -10.06 -11.33
C ASP A 179 2.11 -10.30 -10.03
N VAL A 180 3.42 -10.02 -10.03
CA VAL A 180 4.29 -10.25 -8.88
C VAL A 180 4.98 -8.97 -8.44
N VAL A 181 5.28 -8.90 -7.15
CA VAL A 181 6.14 -7.85 -6.61
C VAL A 181 7.59 -8.30 -6.73
N SER A 182 8.29 -7.74 -7.72
CA SER A 182 9.74 -7.93 -7.90
C SER A 182 10.51 -6.91 -7.08
N LEU A 183 11.46 -7.39 -6.26
CA LEU A 183 12.29 -6.55 -5.39
C LEU A 183 13.64 -6.22 -6.05
N LYS A 184 14.38 -5.27 -5.46
CA LYS A 184 15.72 -4.89 -5.92
C LYS A 184 16.72 -6.06 -5.92
N CYS A 185 16.51 -7.05 -5.06
CA CYS A 185 17.30 -8.29 -5.02
C CYS A 185 16.92 -9.31 -6.12
N ARG A 186 16.05 -8.93 -7.08
CA ARG A 186 15.55 -9.76 -8.19
C ARG A 186 14.66 -10.95 -7.79
N HIS A 187 14.33 -11.10 -6.52
CA HIS A 187 13.32 -12.04 -6.07
C HIS A 187 11.91 -11.49 -6.29
N SER A 188 11.03 -12.37 -6.75
CA SER A 188 9.63 -12.07 -7.05
C SER A 188 8.69 -12.79 -6.09
N PHE A 189 7.63 -12.11 -5.68
CA PHE A 189 6.61 -12.64 -4.77
C PHE A 189 5.23 -12.50 -5.41
N CYS A 190 4.46 -13.59 -5.47
CA CYS A 190 3.04 -13.48 -5.79
C CYS A 190 2.31 -12.74 -4.66
N LEU A 191 1.19 -12.09 -4.99
CA LEU A 191 0.42 -11.29 -4.04
C LEU A 191 -0.05 -12.12 -2.83
N GLY A 192 -0.42 -13.39 -3.04
CA GLY A 192 -0.85 -14.29 -1.96
C GLY A 192 0.25 -14.55 -0.93
N CYS A 193 1.41 -15.03 -1.37
CA CYS A 193 2.54 -15.29 -0.48
C CYS A 193 3.08 -14.01 0.18
N LEU A 194 3.05 -12.88 -0.55
CA LEU A 194 3.43 -11.60 0.03
C LEU A 194 2.44 -11.18 1.13
N HIS A 195 1.13 -11.26 0.87
CA HIS A 195 0.09 -10.93 1.85
C HIS A 195 0.26 -11.77 3.12
N GLU A 196 0.41 -13.08 2.98
CA GLU A 196 0.60 -13.99 4.11
C GLU A 196 1.90 -13.68 4.88
N GLY A 197 3.00 -13.41 4.17
CA GLY A 197 4.25 -12.99 4.77
C GLY A 197 4.12 -11.72 5.60
N LEU A 198 3.39 -10.72 5.10
CA LEU A 198 3.11 -9.48 5.82
C LEU A 198 2.16 -9.69 7.00
N GLN A 199 1.12 -10.51 6.85
CA GLN A 199 0.21 -10.85 7.95
C GLN A 199 0.94 -11.55 9.10
N ASN A 200 1.91 -12.42 8.78
CA ASN A 200 2.70 -13.12 9.78
C ASN A 200 3.61 -12.20 10.60
N MET A 201 3.90 -10.98 10.12
CA MET A 201 4.63 -9.97 10.90
C MET A 201 3.89 -9.62 12.19
N PHE A 202 2.57 -9.43 12.11
CA PHE A 202 1.73 -9.10 13.28
C PHE A 202 1.76 -10.20 14.34
N LYS A 203 1.76 -11.47 13.91
CA LYS A 203 1.77 -12.63 14.81
C LYS A 203 3.12 -12.85 15.46
N THR A 204 4.20 -12.76 14.68
CA THR A 204 5.55 -13.12 15.13
C THR A 204 6.32 -11.96 15.75
N ARG A 205 5.88 -10.71 15.52
CA ARG A 205 6.64 -9.49 15.81
C ARG A 205 7.99 -9.42 15.07
N ILE A 206 8.14 -10.17 13.98
CA ILE A 206 9.34 -10.19 13.13
C ILE A 206 9.00 -9.59 11.77
N GLU A 207 9.86 -8.70 11.29
CA GLU A 207 9.70 -8.10 9.97
C GLU A 207 9.92 -9.09 8.83
N PHE A 208 9.07 -8.97 7.81
CA PHE A 208 9.26 -9.67 6.55
C PHE A 208 10.44 -9.07 5.77
N LYS A 209 11.48 -9.89 5.55
CA LYS A 209 12.70 -9.49 4.88
C LYS A 209 13.00 -10.44 3.73
N CYS A 210 13.54 -9.89 2.64
CA CYS A 210 14.09 -10.67 1.54
C CYS A 210 15.59 -10.39 1.44
N CYS A 211 16.43 -11.43 1.45
CA CYS A 211 17.89 -11.27 1.42
C CYS A 211 18.43 -10.35 2.53
N GLY A 212 17.81 -10.37 3.71
CA GLY A 212 18.16 -9.48 4.83
C GLY A 212 17.64 -8.04 4.73
N HIS A 213 16.98 -7.66 3.63
CA HIS A 213 16.44 -6.31 3.43
C HIS A 213 14.92 -6.28 3.65
N SER A 214 14.43 -5.26 4.35
CA SER A 214 13.00 -5.04 4.52
C SER A 214 12.33 -4.74 3.17
N VAL A 215 11.15 -5.30 2.96
CA VAL A 215 10.42 -5.15 1.70
C VAL A 215 9.79 -3.76 1.62
N PRO A 216 10.08 -2.96 0.57
CA PRO A 216 9.59 -1.59 0.48
C PRO A 216 8.07 -1.57 0.26
N LEU A 217 7.31 -1.11 1.26
CA LEU A 217 5.84 -1.00 1.20
C LEU A 217 5.34 -0.19 0.01
N ARG A 218 6.13 0.78 -0.47
CA ARG A 218 5.80 1.55 -1.67
C ARG A 218 5.66 0.66 -2.92
N ALA A 219 6.58 -0.30 -3.10
CA ALA A 219 6.52 -1.22 -4.23
C ALA A 219 5.31 -2.15 -4.17
N ILE A 220 4.83 -2.44 -2.96
CA ILE A 220 3.63 -3.23 -2.71
C ILE A 220 2.37 -2.40 -3.03
N ARG A 221 2.35 -1.13 -2.60
CA ARG A 221 1.25 -0.19 -2.86
C ARG A 221 1.07 0.12 -4.35
N GLU A 222 2.17 0.28 -5.08
CA GLU A 222 2.15 0.60 -6.52
C GLU A 222 1.60 -0.55 -7.40
N ARG A 223 1.60 -1.81 -6.92
CA ARG A 223 1.04 -2.94 -7.68
C ARG A 223 -0.42 -3.27 -7.36
N GLY A 224 -1.10 -2.47 -6.52
CA GLY A 224 -2.56 -2.48 -6.35
C GLY A 224 -3.19 -3.75 -5.79
N GLY A 225 -2.41 -4.77 -5.43
CA GLY A 225 -2.91 -6.10 -5.10
C GLY A 225 -3.22 -6.36 -3.63
N LEU A 226 -2.86 -5.43 -2.74
CA LEU A 226 -3.17 -5.52 -1.31
C LEU A 226 -4.09 -4.37 -0.89
N ASP A 227 -4.95 -4.67 0.06
CA ASP A 227 -5.89 -3.72 0.65
C ASP A 227 -5.16 -2.48 1.21
N ALA A 228 -5.69 -1.30 0.90
CA ALA A 228 -5.10 -0.02 1.30
C ALA A 228 -5.13 0.15 2.82
N ASP A 229 -6.23 -0.28 3.46
CA ASP A 229 -6.37 -0.21 4.92
C ASP A 229 -5.37 -1.14 5.61
N PHE A 230 -5.18 -2.36 5.09
CA PHE A 230 -4.13 -3.26 5.54
C PHE A 230 -2.73 -2.62 5.46
N LEU A 231 -2.41 -1.95 4.35
CA LEU A 231 -1.11 -1.29 4.18
C LEU A 231 -0.93 -0.12 5.16
N ASP A 232 -1.97 0.64 5.45
CA ASP A 232 -1.92 1.74 6.43
C ASP A 232 -1.71 1.21 7.85
N ILE A 233 -2.39 0.12 8.23
CA ILE A 233 -2.17 -0.57 9.51
C ILE A 233 -0.72 -1.06 9.61
N LEU A 234 -0.18 -1.65 8.55
CA LEU A 234 1.19 -2.16 8.50
C LEU A 234 2.23 -1.06 8.67
N VAL A 235 2.01 0.13 8.08
CA VAL A 235 2.87 1.30 8.27
C VAL A 235 2.93 1.71 9.75
N VAL A 236 1.77 1.81 10.40
CA VAL A 236 1.68 2.19 11.83
C VAL A 236 2.36 1.13 12.71
N TRP A 237 2.17 -0.15 12.38
CA TRP A 237 2.81 -1.25 13.09
C TRP A 237 4.34 -1.24 12.95
N LEU A 238 4.86 -0.99 11.74
CA LEU A 238 6.30 -0.86 11.54
C LEU A 238 6.90 0.29 12.35
N GLN A 239 6.17 1.41 12.47
CA GLN A 239 6.58 2.51 13.33
C GLN A 239 6.62 2.08 14.81
N GLU A 240 5.60 1.35 15.28
CA GLU A 240 5.56 0.82 16.64
C GLU A 240 6.80 -0.04 16.94
N VAL A 241 7.10 -1.01 16.07
CA VAL A 241 8.22 -1.97 16.25
C VAL A 241 9.59 -1.26 16.27
N HIS A 242 9.77 -0.22 15.46
CA HIS A 242 11.01 0.55 15.42
C HIS A 242 11.10 1.66 16.47
N THR A 243 10.03 1.92 17.22
CA THR A 243 10.04 2.93 18.28
C THR A 243 10.61 2.32 19.54
N ALA A 244 11.81 2.75 19.97
CA ALA A 244 12.44 2.24 21.19
C ALA A 244 11.60 2.44 22.47
N ASN A 245 10.73 3.46 22.48
CA ASN A 245 9.89 3.79 23.63
C ASN A 245 8.45 4.14 23.18
N PRO A 246 7.66 3.14 22.76
CA PRO A 246 6.36 3.37 22.16
C PRO A 246 5.36 3.92 23.18
N VAL A 247 4.51 4.82 22.71
CA VAL A 247 3.41 5.41 23.49
C VAL A 247 2.13 4.75 23.04
N TYR A 248 1.35 4.25 24.01
CA TYR A 248 0.06 3.63 23.74
C TYR A 248 -1.08 4.43 24.37
N CYS A 249 -2.25 4.32 23.76
CA CYS A 249 -3.47 4.85 24.31
C CYS A 249 -3.81 4.11 25.63
N PRO A 250 -4.02 4.81 26.76
CA PRO A 250 -4.31 4.20 28.07
C PRO A 250 -5.78 3.79 28.25
N TRP A 251 -6.59 3.91 27.19
CA TRP A 251 -7.99 3.50 27.20
C TRP A 251 -8.08 2.02 26.82
N GLU A 252 -8.71 1.23 27.68
CA GLU A 252 -8.85 -0.23 27.54
C GLU A 252 -9.59 -0.62 26.25
N ASP A 253 -10.53 0.24 25.81
CA ASP A 253 -11.26 0.13 24.55
C ASP A 253 -10.43 0.49 23.30
N CYS A 254 -9.19 0.98 23.47
CA CYS A 254 -8.40 1.51 22.36
C CYS A 254 -7.01 0.87 22.28
N LEU A 255 -6.16 1.04 23.31
CA LEU A 255 -4.79 0.50 23.40
C LEU A 255 -3.86 0.74 22.18
N ALA A 256 -4.27 1.58 21.23
CA ALA A 256 -3.55 1.79 19.98
C ALA A 256 -2.21 2.50 20.21
N TYR A 257 -1.21 2.12 19.41
CA TYR A 257 0.06 2.84 19.32
C TYR A 257 -0.18 4.29 18.83
N ILE A 258 0.54 5.24 19.43
CA ILE A 258 0.50 6.65 19.10
C ILE A 258 1.82 7.04 18.43
N PRO A 259 1.82 7.37 17.12
CA PRO A 259 3.03 7.75 16.41
C PRO A 259 3.71 8.98 17.03
N ALA A 260 5.04 9.04 16.93
CA ALA A 260 5.83 10.16 17.47
C ALA A 260 5.39 11.53 16.92
N SER A 261 4.88 11.60 15.69
CA SER A 261 4.31 12.82 15.10
C SER A 261 3.09 13.37 15.85
N MET A 262 2.42 12.53 16.65
CA MET A 262 1.26 12.88 17.47
C MET A 262 1.62 13.13 18.94
N VAL A 263 2.88 12.94 19.30
CA VAL A 263 3.42 13.27 20.61
C VAL A 263 3.78 14.76 20.65
N ARG A 264 3.42 15.44 21.74
CA ARG A 264 3.87 16.80 22.10
C ARG A 264 4.59 16.71 23.45
N GLN A 265 5.10 17.83 23.95
CA GLN A 265 5.81 17.85 25.24
C GLN A 265 4.94 17.34 26.39
N ASP A 266 3.71 17.82 26.52
CA ASP A 266 2.87 17.52 27.69
C ASP A 266 1.84 16.41 27.44
N TYR A 267 1.44 16.21 26.19
CA TYR A 267 0.41 15.24 25.82
C TYR A 267 0.68 14.57 24.47
N ALA A 268 0.08 13.42 24.25
CA ALA A 268 0.01 12.77 22.94
C ALA A 268 -1.45 12.58 22.52
N LYS A 269 -1.76 12.76 21.24
CA LYS A 269 -3.12 12.59 20.70
C LYS A 269 -3.27 11.24 20.00
N CYS A 270 -4.19 10.40 20.47
CA CYS A 270 -4.47 9.13 19.81
C CYS A 270 -5.16 9.36 18.45
N LEU A 271 -4.68 8.73 17.39
CA LEU A 271 -5.29 8.86 16.06
C LEU A 271 -6.59 8.08 15.92
N LEU A 272 -6.77 7.00 16.68
CA LEU A 272 -7.95 6.14 16.63
C LEU A 272 -9.12 6.77 17.40
N CYS A 273 -9.01 6.89 18.72
CA CYS A 273 -10.10 7.42 19.56
C CYS A 273 -10.10 8.95 19.72
N LYS A 274 -9.11 9.67 19.16
CA LYS A 274 -8.92 11.13 19.27
C LYS A 274 -8.71 11.68 20.70
N LYS A 275 -8.69 10.84 21.73
CA LYS A 275 -8.43 11.21 23.13
C LYS A 275 -6.95 11.54 23.35
N ARG A 276 -6.65 12.32 24.40
CA ARG A 276 -5.28 12.76 24.75
C ARG A 276 -4.70 11.96 25.92
N VAL A 277 -3.40 11.72 25.86
CA VAL A 277 -2.61 10.96 26.84
C VAL A 277 -1.61 11.91 27.49
N CYS A 278 -1.47 11.87 28.81
CA CYS A 278 -0.44 12.68 29.50
C CYS A 278 0.94 12.05 29.27
N MET A 279 1.91 12.82 28.77
CA MET A 279 3.27 12.31 28.53
C MET A 279 4.09 12.13 29.82
N GLY A 280 3.72 12.83 30.90
CA GLY A 280 4.36 12.68 32.22
C GLY A 280 4.05 11.33 32.89
N CYS A 281 2.78 10.89 32.89
CA CYS A 281 2.41 9.61 33.51
C CYS A 281 2.11 8.48 32.52
N ARG A 282 1.99 8.75 31.21
CA ARG A 282 1.45 7.84 30.18
C ARG A 282 0.04 7.35 30.47
N GLY A 283 -0.69 8.06 31.31
CA GLY A 283 -2.09 7.81 31.64
C GLY A 283 -3.03 8.70 30.86
N LYS A 284 -4.33 8.58 31.16
CA LYS A 284 -5.37 9.46 30.62
C LYS A 284 -5.00 10.92 30.92
N GLU A 285 -5.21 11.82 29.97
CA GLU A 285 -4.98 13.25 30.20
C GLU A 285 -5.75 13.73 31.44
N HIS A 286 -5.09 14.58 32.22
CA HIS A 286 -5.65 15.17 33.42
C HIS A 286 -5.25 16.64 33.51
N GLY A 287 -6.08 17.45 34.16
CA GLY A 287 -5.71 18.80 34.56
C GLY A 287 -4.83 18.78 35.83
N GLY A 288 -4.03 19.82 36.02
CA GLY A 288 -3.16 19.97 37.19
C GLY A 288 -1.92 19.07 37.17
N LEU A 289 -1.27 18.91 38.32
CA LEU A 289 0.03 18.23 38.40
C LEU A 289 -0.06 16.75 38.06
N CYS A 290 0.93 16.27 37.30
CA CYS A 290 1.08 14.85 37.06
C CYS A 290 1.52 14.12 38.32
N LYS A 291 0.73 13.15 38.79
CA LYS A 291 1.03 12.36 39.99
C LYS A 291 2.31 11.51 39.90
N ARG A 292 2.91 11.35 38.71
CA ARG A 292 4.18 10.61 38.49
C ARG A 292 5.40 11.51 38.31
N ASP A 293 5.25 12.83 38.25
CA ASP A 293 6.39 13.74 38.12
C ASP A 293 7.09 13.92 39.48
N LYS A 294 7.97 12.98 39.81
CA LYS A 294 8.71 12.96 41.08
C LYS A 294 9.62 14.18 41.27
N ALA A 295 10.17 14.73 40.19
CA ALA A 295 11.05 15.89 40.26
C ALA A 295 10.26 17.14 40.64
N LEU A 296 9.09 17.32 40.02
CA LEU A 296 8.18 18.42 40.35
C LEU A 296 7.57 18.24 41.74
N GLN A 297 7.23 17.01 42.17
CA GLN A 297 6.80 16.73 43.54
C GLN A 297 7.88 17.08 44.57
N ALA A 298 9.12 16.67 44.34
CA ALA A 298 10.25 17.01 45.22
C ALA A 298 10.45 18.54 45.29
N LEU A 299 10.29 19.25 44.17
CA LEU A 299 10.38 20.71 44.14
C LEU A 299 9.22 21.38 44.89
N ILE A 300 8.00 20.87 44.75
CA ILE A 300 6.83 21.36 45.49
C ILE A 300 7.01 21.18 46.99
N GLU A 301 7.51 20.04 47.43
CA GLU A 301 7.79 19.76 48.84
C GLU A 301 8.90 20.67 49.37
N LYS A 302 9.98 20.84 48.60
CA LYS A 302 11.11 21.71 48.95
C LYS A 302 10.71 23.18 49.04
N GLU A 303 10.05 23.70 48.02
CA GLU A 303 9.70 25.12 47.88
C GLU A 303 8.36 25.48 48.53
N LYS A 304 7.67 24.48 49.11
CA LYS A 304 6.35 24.61 49.76
C LYS A 304 5.29 25.24 48.86
N TRP A 305 5.35 24.95 47.56
CA TRP A 305 4.38 25.46 46.59
C TRP A 305 2.97 24.92 46.86
N LYS A 306 1.94 25.65 46.43
CA LYS A 306 0.55 25.35 46.76
C LYS A 306 -0.31 25.25 45.52
N PHE A 307 -1.25 24.33 45.55
CA PHE A 307 -2.26 24.23 44.52
C PHE A 307 -3.40 25.21 44.78
N CYS A 308 -3.89 25.85 43.72
CA CYS A 308 -5.13 26.58 43.77
C CYS A 308 -6.28 25.59 44.07
N PRO A 309 -7.10 25.84 45.11
CA PRO A 309 -8.20 24.95 45.49
C PRO A 309 -9.34 24.92 44.47
N ALA A 310 -9.43 25.91 43.57
CA ALA A 310 -10.49 25.98 42.57
C ALA A 310 -10.15 25.22 41.27
N CYS A 311 -8.91 25.36 40.76
CA CYS A 311 -8.54 24.82 39.44
C CYS A 311 -7.35 23.84 39.47
N GLY A 312 -6.71 23.63 40.62
CA GLY A 312 -5.56 22.73 40.75
C GLY A 312 -4.27 23.23 40.09
N HIS A 313 -4.20 24.50 39.69
CA HIS A 313 -2.97 25.11 39.17
C HIS A 313 -1.93 25.26 40.29
N LEU A 314 -0.66 24.99 39.99
CA LEU A 314 0.43 25.13 40.96
C LEU A 314 0.85 26.60 41.05
N VAL A 315 0.83 27.15 42.25
CA VAL A 315 1.09 28.56 42.52
C VAL A 315 2.36 28.67 43.35
N GLN A 316 3.32 29.45 42.88
CA GLN A 316 4.51 29.88 43.62
C GLN A 316 4.25 31.24 44.27
N ARG A 317 4.61 31.40 45.54
CA ARG A 317 4.65 32.71 46.20
C ARG A 317 6.07 33.27 46.12
N ARG A 318 6.22 34.48 45.56
CA ARG A 318 7.53 35.15 45.47
C ARG A 318 7.91 35.79 46.81
N GLU A 319 7.08 36.67 47.34
CA GLU A 319 7.29 37.34 48.64
C GLU A 319 5.95 37.74 49.27
N GLY A 320 5.94 38.06 50.57
CA GLY A 320 4.82 38.75 51.22
C GLY A 320 3.57 37.91 51.53
N CYS A 321 2.42 38.60 51.51
CA CYS A 321 1.11 38.20 52.03
C CYS A 321 0.68 36.76 51.63
N ASN A 322 -0.11 36.10 52.48
CA ASN A 322 -0.72 34.80 52.11
C ASN A 322 -1.92 34.95 51.16
N HIS A 323 -2.32 36.18 50.80
CA HIS A 323 -3.38 36.45 49.84
C HIS A 323 -2.93 36.24 48.40
N MET A 324 -3.34 35.13 47.79
CA MET A 324 -2.96 34.78 46.42
C MET A 324 -4.17 34.78 45.52
N THR A 325 -4.01 35.40 44.35
CA THR A 325 -4.97 35.36 43.24
C THR A 325 -4.42 34.42 42.18
N CYS A 326 -5.15 33.35 41.87
CA CYS A 326 -4.76 32.41 40.82
C CYS A 326 -5.07 32.97 39.43
N ILE A 327 -4.44 32.42 38.38
CA ILE A 327 -4.75 32.74 36.98
C ILE A 327 -6.20 32.43 36.57
N CYS A 328 -6.92 31.60 37.33
CA CYS A 328 -8.35 31.36 37.15
C CYS A 328 -9.23 32.37 37.90
N SER A 329 -8.63 33.46 38.41
CA SER A 329 -9.26 34.52 39.19
C SER A 329 -9.79 34.11 40.57
N ALA A 330 -9.50 32.90 41.04
CA ALA A 330 -9.84 32.48 42.38
C ALA A 330 -8.81 32.99 43.40
N ASP A 331 -9.29 33.64 44.46
CA ASP A 331 -8.48 34.06 45.60
C ASP A 331 -8.43 32.97 46.69
N PHE A 332 -7.25 32.69 47.22
CA PHE A 332 -7.07 31.69 48.27
C PHE A 332 -5.85 31.97 49.16
N CYS A 333 -5.89 31.45 50.40
CA CYS A 333 -4.79 31.58 51.34
C CYS A 333 -3.67 30.58 51.04
N TYR A 334 -2.47 31.08 50.79
CA TYR A 334 -1.29 30.25 50.52
C TYR A 334 -0.88 29.39 51.72
N ARG A 335 -1.16 29.82 52.96
CA ARG A 335 -0.81 29.04 54.16
C ARG A 335 -1.73 27.83 54.34
N CYS A 336 -3.04 28.03 54.31
CA CYS A 336 -4.02 27.01 54.69
C CYS A 336 -4.82 26.43 53.51
N GLY A 337 -4.70 26.98 52.31
CA GLY A 337 -5.41 26.50 51.12
C GLY A 337 -6.91 26.81 51.07
N LYS A 338 -7.46 27.57 52.02
CA LYS A 338 -8.88 27.96 52.00
C LYS A 338 -9.12 29.06 50.97
N MET A 339 -10.25 28.96 50.26
CA MET A 339 -10.72 30.01 49.35
C MET A 339 -11.13 31.27 50.12
N TRP A 340 -10.81 32.43 49.58
CA TRP A 340 -11.42 33.69 50.01
C TRP A 340 -12.82 33.79 49.43
N SER A 341 -13.75 34.29 50.24
CA SER A 341 -15.10 34.61 49.79
C SER A 341 -15.54 35.91 50.41
N ARG A 342 -16.55 36.57 49.82
CA ARG A 342 -17.15 37.80 50.40
C ARG A 342 -17.63 37.62 51.84
N ARG A 343 -17.91 36.39 52.29
CA ARG A 343 -18.38 36.08 53.66
C ARG A 343 -17.23 35.81 54.64
N SER A 344 -16.00 35.68 54.15
CA SER A 344 -14.81 35.43 54.97
C SER A 344 -13.64 36.25 54.41
N PRO A 345 -13.64 37.58 54.64
CA PRO A 345 -12.62 38.49 54.10
C PRO A 345 -11.24 38.31 54.75
N ALA A 346 -11.15 37.57 55.86
CA ALA A 346 -9.90 37.29 56.56
C ALA A 346 -9.66 35.77 56.71
N CYS A 347 -8.38 35.37 56.72
CA CYS A 347 -7.99 34.00 57.05
C CYS A 347 -7.55 33.93 58.52
N ASP A 348 -8.30 33.18 59.33
CA ASP A 348 -7.99 32.93 60.76
C ASP A 348 -6.85 31.93 60.97
N CYS A 349 -6.11 31.60 59.90
CA CYS A 349 -4.96 30.72 59.94
C CYS A 349 -3.72 31.35 60.63
N GLY A 350 -3.92 32.37 61.46
CA GLY A 350 -2.97 32.91 62.42
C GLY A 350 -1.84 33.74 61.83
N LEU A 351 -2.12 34.69 60.91
CA LEU A 351 -1.11 35.60 60.36
C LEU A 351 -1.49 37.09 60.31
N PHE A 352 -2.63 37.46 60.90
CA PHE A 352 -2.94 38.86 61.19
C PHE A 352 -3.16 38.99 62.71
N GLN A 353 -2.08 39.16 63.48
CA GLN A 353 -2.23 39.92 64.72
C GLN A 353 -2.58 41.34 64.26
N HIS A 354 -3.74 41.83 64.71
CA HIS A 354 -4.11 43.23 64.54
C HIS A 354 -2.93 44.10 64.99
N LEU A 355 -2.40 44.93 64.09
CA LEU A 355 -1.52 46.03 64.48
C LEU A 355 -2.37 46.96 65.36
N ASN A 356 -2.06 47.02 66.66
CA ASN A 356 -2.52 48.09 67.55
C ASN A 356 -1.86 49.41 67.15
#